data_AF-A0A0C9XIG2-F1
#
_entry.id   AF-A0A0C9XIG2-F1
#
_cell.length_a   1.000
_cell.length_b   1.000
_cell.length_c   1.000
_cell.angle_alpha   90.00
_cell.angle_beta   90.00
_cell.angle_gamma   90.00
#
_symmetry.space_group_name_H-M   'P 1'
#
loop_
_entity.id
_entity.type
_entity.pdbx_description
1 polymer ?
#
loop_
_entity_poly.entity_id
_entity_poly.type
_entity_poly.pdbx_seq_one_letter_code
_entity_poly.pdbx_strand_id
1 'polypeptide(L)'
;KYPLAVISKLMTTFRDDLGGGYNIGCQFQTTLTRSTLRPQAQALNHTCLVGAFHGHAHCHLCQLSHLMLYVEGLSLEDLETCECTFSKSNVLASIVQYSTAFHQQQAINAYFKHNNHFEVYANLTNFLFDNYKQALTIIHDSKTILPTLKHDLSINNNDSIFYRWLEEEKEYLQGLSHEPPEETLHMEYWQSVTSV
;
A
#
# COMPACT_ATOMS: atom_id res chain seq x y z
N LYS A 1 -5.57 -13.29 -12.67
CA LYS A 1 -4.59 -13.75 -13.70
C LYS A 1 -3.60 -12.64 -14.08
N TYR A 2 -4.06 -11.44 -14.47
CA TYR A 2 -3.17 -10.34 -14.87
C TYR A 2 -2.27 -9.79 -13.75
N PRO A 3 -2.75 -9.51 -12.52
CA PRO A 3 -1.88 -8.95 -11.47
C PRO A 3 -0.72 -9.88 -11.06
N LEU A 4 -0.96 -11.20 -11.02
CA LEU A 4 0.09 -12.19 -10.76
C LEU A 4 1.16 -12.21 -11.85
N ALA A 5 0.77 -12.08 -13.12
CA ALA A 5 1.72 -12.02 -14.22
C ALA A 5 2.56 -10.73 -14.19
N VAL A 6 1.93 -9.60 -13.84
CA VAL A 6 2.62 -8.31 -13.65
C VAL A 6 3.63 -8.43 -12.51
N ILE A 7 3.22 -8.87 -11.32
CA ILE A 7 4.11 -9.05 -10.17
C ILE A 7 5.24 -10.05 -10.48
N SER A 8 4.96 -11.15 -11.16
CA SER A 8 6.01 -12.08 -11.62
C SER A 8 7.07 -11.38 -12.48
N LYS A 9 6.63 -10.54 -13.42
CA LYS A 9 7.55 -9.77 -14.26
C LYS A 9 8.32 -8.72 -13.46
N LEU A 10 7.66 -8.02 -12.55
CA LEU A 10 8.28 -7.00 -11.71
C LEU A 10 9.32 -7.61 -10.77
N MET A 11 8.97 -8.68 -10.06
CA MET A 11 9.89 -9.45 -9.21
C MET A 11 11.11 -9.96 -10.00
N THR A 12 10.92 -10.41 -11.24
CA THR A 12 12.04 -10.85 -12.10
C THR A 12 12.94 -9.69 -12.53
N THR A 13 12.39 -8.48 -12.64
CA THR A 13 13.09 -7.30 -13.16
C THR A 13 13.81 -6.53 -12.06
N PHE A 14 13.12 -6.27 -10.95
CA PHE A 14 13.60 -5.42 -9.85
C PHE A 14 14.16 -6.21 -8.66
N ARG A 15 13.86 -7.51 -8.57
CA ARG A 15 14.37 -8.45 -7.55
C ARG A 15 13.89 -8.12 -6.13
N ASP A 16 14.81 -8.07 -5.18
CA ASP A 16 14.57 -8.10 -3.75
C ASP A 16 13.89 -6.81 -3.25
N ASP A 17 13.14 -6.94 -2.15
CA ASP A 17 12.53 -5.83 -1.40
C ASP A 17 11.58 -4.95 -2.22
N LEU A 18 10.97 -5.50 -3.27
CA LEU A 18 9.99 -4.79 -4.08
C LEU A 18 8.66 -4.66 -3.33
N GLY A 19 8.22 -3.43 -3.07
CA GLY A 19 6.85 -3.10 -2.65
C GLY A 19 5.91 -2.92 -3.85
N GLY A 20 4.75 -3.58 -3.83
CA GLY A 20 3.73 -3.49 -4.87
C GLY A 20 2.42 -2.90 -4.33
N GLY A 21 2.09 -1.67 -4.74
CA GLY A 21 0.84 -1.00 -4.38
C GLY A 21 -0.36 -1.48 -5.18
N TYR A 22 -1.46 -1.79 -4.48
CA TYR A 22 -2.80 -2.02 -5.05
C TYR A 22 -3.87 -1.57 -4.05
N ASN A 23 -5.00 -1.07 -4.54
CA ASN A 23 -6.14 -0.64 -3.68
C ASN A 23 -6.66 -1.78 -2.79
N ILE A 24 -6.50 -3.01 -3.28
CA ILE A 24 -6.82 -4.26 -2.59
C ILE A 24 -5.56 -5.06 -2.24
N GLY A 25 -4.44 -4.39 -1.97
CA GLY A 25 -3.13 -5.01 -1.69
C GLY A 25 -3.18 -6.13 -0.66
N CYS A 26 -3.96 -5.96 0.41
CA CYS A 26 -4.18 -6.97 1.44
C CYS A 26 -4.84 -8.26 0.91
N GLN A 27 -5.89 -8.13 0.09
CA GLN A 27 -6.56 -9.26 -0.54
C GLN A 27 -5.68 -9.88 -1.63
N PHE A 28 -4.93 -9.05 -2.34
CA PHE A 28 -3.99 -9.50 -3.35
C PHE A 28 -2.83 -10.30 -2.73
N GLN A 29 -2.32 -9.91 -1.55
CA GLN A 29 -1.33 -10.70 -0.79
C GLN A 29 -1.81 -12.12 -0.52
N THR A 30 -3.08 -12.28 -0.14
CA THR A 30 -3.70 -13.61 0.05
C THR A 30 -3.70 -14.41 -1.26
N THR A 31 -4.00 -13.76 -2.38
CA THR A 31 -4.00 -14.38 -3.71
C THR A 31 -2.58 -14.79 -4.12
N LEU A 32 -1.58 -13.92 -3.91
CA LEU A 32 -0.18 -14.19 -4.20
C LEU A 32 0.35 -15.37 -3.38
N THR A 33 0.03 -15.40 -2.09
CA THR A 33 0.43 -16.47 -1.15
C THR A 33 -0.17 -17.83 -1.53
N ARG A 34 -1.33 -17.85 -2.17
CA ARG A 34 -1.98 -19.08 -2.66
C ARG A 34 -1.56 -19.48 -4.08
N SER A 35 -0.70 -18.69 -4.72
CA SER A 35 -0.26 -18.91 -6.10
C SER A 35 1.05 -19.68 -6.19
N THR A 36 1.40 -20.13 -7.39
CA THR A 36 2.72 -20.73 -7.69
C THR A 36 3.89 -19.75 -7.51
N LEU A 37 3.62 -18.45 -7.38
CA LEU A 37 4.64 -17.42 -7.17
C LEU A 37 5.02 -17.24 -5.71
N ARG A 38 4.30 -17.84 -4.75
CA ARG A 38 4.59 -17.70 -3.31
C ARG A 38 6.07 -17.93 -2.96
N PRO A 39 6.74 -19.01 -3.41
CA PRO A 39 8.13 -19.24 -3.02
C PRO A 39 9.05 -18.13 -3.52
N GLN A 40 8.81 -17.63 -4.74
CA GLN A 40 9.56 -16.52 -5.32
C GLN A 40 9.30 -15.21 -4.56
N ALA A 41 8.04 -14.90 -4.27
CA ALA A 41 7.67 -13.70 -3.53
C ALA A 41 8.27 -13.69 -2.11
N GLN A 42 8.29 -14.84 -1.43
CA GLN A 42 8.94 -14.98 -0.12
C GLN A 42 10.46 -14.87 -0.21
N ALA A 43 11.08 -15.50 -1.22
CA ALA A 43 12.52 -15.44 -1.41
C ALA A 43 13.03 -14.03 -1.72
N LEU A 44 12.23 -13.23 -2.44
CA LEU A 44 12.56 -11.85 -2.81
C LEU A 44 12.00 -10.80 -1.84
N ASN A 45 11.45 -11.21 -0.70
CA ASN A 45 10.82 -10.32 0.28
C ASN A 45 9.81 -9.32 -0.32
N HIS A 46 8.97 -9.80 -1.26
CA HIS A 46 7.98 -8.95 -1.90
C HIS A 46 6.83 -8.60 -0.95
N THR A 47 6.53 -7.30 -0.85
CA THR A 47 5.47 -6.78 0.02
C THR A 47 4.32 -6.22 -0.80
N CYS A 48 3.10 -6.69 -0.57
CA CYS A 48 1.90 -6.07 -1.14
C CYS A 48 1.42 -4.93 -0.23
N LEU A 49 1.17 -3.77 -0.81
CA LEU A 49 0.87 -2.53 -0.11
C LEU A 49 -0.44 -1.95 -0.59
N VAL A 50 -1.02 -1.06 0.21
CA VAL A 50 -2.19 -0.26 -0.16
C VAL A 50 -1.76 1.21 -0.22
N GLY A 51 -2.14 1.90 -1.29
CA GLY A 51 -1.85 3.32 -1.49
C GLY A 51 -2.47 4.19 -0.41
N ALA A 52 -1.93 5.39 -0.22
CA ALA A 52 -2.28 6.27 0.88
C ALA A 52 -3.76 6.68 0.87
N PHE A 53 -4.37 6.84 -0.31
CA PHE A 53 -5.75 7.27 -0.43
C PHE A 53 -6.71 6.16 0.02
N HIS A 54 -6.42 4.93 -0.42
CA HIS A 54 -7.26 3.77 -0.12
C HIS A 54 -6.95 3.14 1.23
N GLY A 55 -5.70 3.21 1.70
CA GLY A 55 -5.23 2.53 2.90
C GLY A 55 -6.01 2.92 4.14
N HIS A 56 -6.33 4.20 4.32
CA HIS A 56 -7.12 4.69 5.45
C HIS A 56 -8.59 4.22 5.45
N ALA A 57 -9.10 3.70 4.34
CA ALA A 57 -10.43 3.09 4.28
C ALA A 57 -10.46 1.62 4.75
N HIS A 58 -9.31 0.99 4.95
CA HIS A 58 -9.23 -0.36 5.51
C HIS A 58 -9.35 -0.35 7.03
N CYS A 59 -9.68 -1.49 7.65
CA CYS A 59 -9.64 -1.60 9.10
C CYS A 59 -8.21 -1.40 9.62
N HIS A 60 -8.08 -0.88 10.84
CA HIS A 60 -6.78 -0.48 11.40
C HIS A 60 -5.73 -1.63 11.39
N LEU A 61 -6.15 -2.85 11.71
CA LEU A 61 -5.27 -4.03 11.65
C LEU A 61 -4.69 -4.28 10.23
N CYS A 62 -5.49 -4.04 9.19
CA CYS A 62 -5.04 -4.11 7.81
C CYS A 62 -4.04 -2.99 7.49
N GLN A 63 -4.29 -1.78 8.00
CA GLN A 63 -3.40 -0.62 7.83
C GLN A 63 -2.01 -0.91 8.41
N LEU A 64 -1.91 -1.43 9.63
CA LEU A 64 -0.63 -1.75 10.26
C LEU A 64 0.26 -2.71 9.44
N SER A 65 -0.34 -3.52 8.56
CA SER A 65 0.39 -4.51 7.77
C SER A 65 0.64 -4.10 6.31
N HIS A 66 -0.15 -3.19 5.75
CA HIS A 66 -0.12 -2.88 4.32
C HIS A 66 -0.09 -1.38 3.99
N LEU A 67 -0.34 -0.50 4.96
CA LEU A 67 -0.24 0.94 4.75
C LEU A 67 1.24 1.30 4.67
N MET A 68 1.59 1.96 3.58
CA MET A 68 2.96 2.41 3.28
C MET A 68 3.63 3.22 4.40
N LEU A 69 2.85 3.93 5.23
CA LEU A 69 3.34 4.72 6.37
C LEU A 69 4.18 3.88 7.35
N TYR A 70 3.86 2.60 7.50
CA TYR A 70 4.52 1.69 8.44
C TYR A 70 5.56 0.80 7.76
N VAL A 71 5.86 1.04 6.48
CA VAL A 71 6.80 0.23 5.70
C VAL A 71 8.01 1.07 5.32
N GLU A 72 9.18 0.63 5.77
CA GLU A 72 10.43 1.31 5.47
C GLU A 72 10.82 1.12 3.99
N GLY A 73 11.44 2.15 3.40
CA GLY A 73 12.04 2.08 2.06
C GLY A 73 11.19 2.62 0.90
N LEU A 74 9.91 2.95 1.10
CA LEU A 74 9.02 3.45 0.04
C LEU A 74 9.16 4.95 -0.30
N SER A 75 10.04 5.67 0.41
CA SER A 75 10.16 7.13 0.27
C SER A 75 8.81 7.84 0.52
N LEU A 76 8.60 9.00 -0.08
CA LEU A 76 7.36 9.80 -0.02
C LEU A 76 6.37 9.44 -1.13
N GLU A 77 6.44 8.22 -1.67
CA GLU A 77 5.53 7.72 -2.71
C GLU A 77 4.14 7.47 -2.13
N ASP A 78 3.06 7.82 -2.82
CA ASP A 78 1.67 7.57 -2.36
C ASP A 78 1.07 6.25 -2.90
N LEU A 79 1.73 5.64 -3.89
CA LEU A 79 1.30 4.46 -4.64
C LEU A 79 -0.01 4.65 -5.43
N GLU A 80 -0.38 5.88 -5.77
CA GLU A 80 -1.60 6.24 -6.52
C GLU A 80 -1.31 6.55 -8.01
N THR A 81 -0.06 6.36 -8.44
CA THR A 81 0.38 6.64 -9.81
C THR A 81 -0.41 5.84 -10.86
N CYS A 82 -0.84 4.62 -10.52
CA CYS A 82 -1.63 3.78 -11.43
C CYS A 82 -3.01 4.39 -11.70
N GLU A 83 -3.73 4.84 -10.68
CA GLU A 83 -5.03 5.49 -10.76
C GLU A 83 -4.95 6.72 -11.68
N CYS A 84 -3.97 7.59 -11.43
CA CYS A 84 -3.75 8.79 -12.23
C CYS A 84 -3.47 8.45 -13.70
N THR A 85 -2.63 7.45 -13.93
CA THR A 85 -2.26 6.98 -15.27
C THR A 85 -3.46 6.41 -16.03
N PHE A 86 -4.24 5.54 -15.41
CA PHE A 86 -5.44 4.97 -16.04
C PHE A 86 -6.55 6.01 -16.22
N SER A 87 -6.70 6.95 -15.29
CA SER A 87 -7.63 8.07 -15.43
C SER A 87 -7.32 8.92 -16.66
N LYS A 88 -6.05 9.28 -16.87
CA LYS A 88 -5.62 10.00 -18.10
C LYS A 88 -5.91 9.20 -19.37
N SER A 89 -5.75 7.87 -19.33
CA SER A 89 -5.99 7.00 -20.48
C SER A 89 -7.45 6.94 -20.93
N ASN A 90 -8.40 7.41 -20.10
CA ASN A 90 -9.82 7.49 -20.47
C ASN A 90 -10.08 8.38 -21.70
N VAL A 91 -9.15 9.26 -22.09
CA VAL A 91 -9.23 10.01 -23.35
C VAL A 91 -9.33 9.10 -24.59
N LEU A 92 -8.84 7.85 -24.47
CA LEU A 92 -8.92 6.85 -25.53
C LEU A 92 -10.29 6.19 -25.65
N ALA A 93 -11.19 6.36 -24.68
CA ALA A 93 -12.44 5.60 -24.60
C ALA A 93 -13.26 5.67 -25.89
N SER A 94 -13.43 6.87 -26.46
CA SER A 94 -14.17 7.07 -27.72
C SER A 94 -13.50 6.40 -28.92
N ILE A 95 -12.16 6.38 -28.96
CA ILE A 95 -11.38 5.78 -30.04
C ILE A 95 -11.48 4.26 -29.95
N VAL A 96 -11.33 3.68 -28.75
CA VAL A 96 -11.30 2.22 -28.59
C VAL A 96 -12.69 1.60 -28.74
N GLN A 97 -13.76 2.29 -28.35
CA GLN A 97 -15.13 1.75 -28.34
C GLN A 97 -15.58 1.23 -29.71
N TYR A 98 -15.23 1.92 -30.79
CA TYR A 98 -15.67 1.59 -32.15
C TYR A 98 -14.54 1.00 -33.02
N SER A 99 -13.37 0.76 -32.44
CA SER A 99 -12.20 0.22 -33.14
C SER A 99 -12.17 -1.30 -33.12
N THR A 100 -11.53 -1.90 -34.14
CA THR A 100 -11.19 -3.33 -34.12
C THR A 100 -10.14 -3.61 -33.03
N ALA A 101 -10.01 -4.86 -32.59
CA ALA A 101 -9.03 -5.24 -31.57
C ALA A 101 -7.59 -4.81 -31.92
N PHE A 102 -7.19 -4.91 -33.19
CA PHE A 102 -5.88 -4.45 -33.65
C PHE A 102 -5.71 -2.94 -33.47
N HIS A 103 -6.70 -2.13 -33.89
CA HIS A 103 -6.63 -0.67 -33.76
C HIS A 103 -6.75 -0.21 -32.31
N GLN A 104 -7.51 -0.91 -31.47
CA GLN A 104 -7.54 -0.67 -30.02
C GLN A 104 -6.14 -0.82 -29.41
N GLN A 105 -5.48 -1.95 -29.68
CA GLN A 105 -4.12 -2.21 -29.18
C GLN A 105 -3.12 -1.17 -29.70
N GLN A 106 -3.23 -0.80 -30.98
CA GLN A 106 -2.38 0.22 -31.59
C GLN A 106 -2.59 1.59 -30.92
N ALA A 107 -3.84 2.00 -30.69
CA ALA A 107 -4.17 3.27 -30.05
C ALA A 107 -3.67 3.34 -28.60
N ILE A 108 -3.91 2.28 -27.82
CA ILE A 108 -3.42 2.16 -26.43
C ILE A 108 -1.90 2.24 -26.39
N ASN A 109 -1.20 1.47 -27.25
CA ASN A 109 0.25 1.46 -27.29
C ASN A 109 0.83 2.83 -27.71
N ALA A 110 0.26 3.45 -28.75
CA ALA A 110 0.70 4.76 -29.22
C ALA A 110 0.53 5.83 -28.14
N TYR A 111 -0.60 5.83 -27.42
CA TYR A 111 -0.86 6.73 -26.32
C TYR A 111 0.17 6.59 -25.19
N PHE A 112 0.38 5.37 -24.66
CA PHE A 112 1.34 5.18 -23.58
C PHE A 112 2.77 5.46 -24.01
N LYS A 113 3.13 5.18 -25.26
CA LYS A 113 4.44 5.55 -25.81
C LYS A 113 4.63 7.08 -25.84
N HIS A 114 3.61 7.81 -26.28
CA HIS A 114 3.62 9.27 -26.28
C HIS A 114 3.69 9.83 -24.85
N ASN A 115 2.79 9.41 -23.97
CA ASN A 115 2.76 9.83 -22.57
C ASN A 115 4.10 9.57 -21.86
N ASN A 116 4.71 8.41 -22.07
CA ASN A 116 6.01 8.10 -21.48
C ASN A 116 7.10 9.07 -21.96
N HIS A 117 7.18 9.29 -23.27
CA HIS A 117 8.24 10.10 -23.87
C HIS A 117 8.13 11.59 -23.52
N PHE A 118 6.91 12.13 -23.48
CA PHE A 118 6.69 13.56 -23.34
C PHE A 118 6.28 14.01 -21.93
N GLU A 119 5.65 13.14 -21.13
CA GLU A 119 5.22 13.49 -19.77
C GLU A 119 6.03 12.75 -18.70
N VAL A 120 6.02 11.42 -18.71
CA VAL A 120 6.54 10.63 -17.57
C VAL A 120 8.04 10.86 -17.38
N TYR A 121 8.85 10.65 -18.42
CA TYR A 121 10.30 10.82 -18.28
C TYR A 121 10.71 12.26 -17.99
N ALA A 122 9.98 13.24 -18.55
CA ALA A 122 10.25 14.65 -18.29
C ALA A 122 9.97 15.02 -16.82
N ASN A 123 8.88 14.49 -16.24
CA ASN A 123 8.47 14.81 -14.88
C ASN A 123 9.17 13.97 -13.81
N LEU A 124 9.66 12.76 -14.16
CA LEU A 124 10.27 11.84 -13.20
C LEU A 124 11.46 12.46 -12.46
N THR A 125 12.30 13.23 -13.17
CA THR A 125 13.46 13.88 -12.54
C THR A 125 13.03 14.90 -11.48
N ASN A 126 12.03 15.73 -11.79
CA ASN A 126 11.52 16.72 -10.85
C ASN A 126 10.85 16.03 -9.65
N PHE A 127 10.03 15.01 -9.91
CA PHE A 127 9.39 14.21 -8.86
C PHE A 127 10.40 13.63 -7.88
N LEU A 128 11.44 12.95 -8.37
CA LEU A 128 12.49 12.38 -7.52
C LEU A 128 13.28 13.45 -6.76
N PHE A 129 13.61 14.56 -7.43
CA PHE A 129 14.38 15.65 -6.82
C PHE A 129 13.58 16.40 -5.74
N ASP A 130 12.30 16.67 -6.00
CA ASP A 130 11.42 17.35 -5.06
C ASP A 130 11.11 16.47 -3.85
N ASN A 131 10.82 15.18 -4.05
CA ASN A 131 10.65 14.22 -2.95
C ASN A 131 11.92 14.09 -2.12
N TYR A 132 13.10 14.08 -2.75
CA TYR A 132 14.36 14.03 -2.02
C TYR A 132 14.57 15.28 -1.15
N LYS A 133 14.36 16.49 -1.69
CA LYS A 133 14.46 17.72 -0.90
C LYS A 133 13.44 17.74 0.25
N GLN A 134 12.21 17.32 -0.03
CA GLN A 134 11.16 17.23 0.99
C GLN A 134 11.55 16.25 2.09
N ALA A 135 12.08 15.08 1.76
CA ALA A 135 12.57 14.11 2.74
C ALA A 135 13.69 14.68 3.61
N LEU A 136 14.65 15.42 3.03
CA LEU A 136 15.70 16.08 3.79
C LEU A 136 15.15 17.13 4.76
N THR A 137 14.18 17.94 4.31
CA THR A 137 13.50 18.91 5.17
C THR A 137 12.76 18.23 6.32
N ILE A 138 11.99 17.17 6.04
CA ILE A 138 11.28 16.40 7.06
C ILE A 138 12.27 15.84 8.09
N ILE A 139 13.39 15.26 7.65
CA ILE A 139 14.41 14.71 8.55
C ILE A 139 15.04 15.82 9.41
N HIS A 140 15.37 16.96 8.80
CA HIS A 140 15.93 18.10 9.52
C HIS A 140 14.96 18.61 10.60
N ASP A 141 13.71 18.85 10.22
CA ASP A 141 12.70 19.43 11.11
C ASP A 141 12.34 18.44 12.23
N SER A 142 12.20 17.15 11.89
CA SER A 142 11.92 16.08 12.85
C SER A 142 12.99 15.97 13.94
N LYS A 143 14.27 16.25 13.65
CA LYS A 143 15.34 16.25 14.67
C LYS A 143 15.14 17.30 15.75
N THR A 144 14.41 18.37 15.47
CA THR A 144 14.14 19.45 16.43
C THR A 144 12.77 19.26 17.11
N ILE A 145 11.78 18.83 16.35
CA ILE A 145 10.40 18.68 16.81
C ILE A 145 10.24 17.42 17.68
N LEU A 146 10.78 16.27 17.27
CA LEU A 146 10.56 14.99 17.96
C LEU A 146 11.05 15.00 19.42
N PRO A 147 12.25 15.50 19.76
CA PRO A 147 12.69 15.54 21.16
C PRO A 147 11.78 16.38 22.04
N THR A 148 11.29 17.51 21.52
CA THR A 148 10.36 18.40 22.24
C THR A 148 9.03 17.70 22.50
N LEU A 149 8.43 17.11 21.46
CA LEU A 149 7.18 16.35 21.60
C LEU A 149 7.32 15.15 22.53
N LYS A 150 8.44 14.41 22.45
CA LYS A 150 8.71 13.29 23.35
C LYS A 150 8.79 13.73 24.80
N HIS A 151 9.49 14.83 25.06
CA HIS A 151 9.59 15.40 26.40
C HIS A 151 8.19 15.79 26.92
N ASP A 152 7.41 16.51 26.11
CA ASP A 152 6.07 16.99 26.50
C ASP A 152 5.10 15.84 26.77
N LEU A 153 5.22 14.73 26.02
CA LEU A 153 4.43 13.51 26.19
C LEU A 153 5.04 12.50 27.18
N SER A 154 6.15 12.84 27.83
CA SER A 154 6.88 11.94 28.75
C SER A 154 7.27 10.58 28.12
N ILE A 155 7.57 10.59 26.81
CA ILE A 155 7.99 9.42 26.03
C ILE A 155 9.51 9.27 26.15
N ASN A 156 9.98 8.03 26.28
CA ASN A 156 11.41 7.72 26.31
C ASN A 156 12.11 8.22 25.03
N ASN A 157 13.34 8.72 25.17
CA ASN A 157 14.16 9.18 24.03
C ASN A 157 14.51 8.07 23.03
N ASN A 158 14.36 6.79 23.38
CA ASN A 158 14.58 5.68 22.45
C ASN A 158 13.46 5.57 21.39
N ASP A 159 13.80 5.76 20.11
CA ASP A 159 12.88 5.62 18.97
C ASP A 159 12.35 4.20 18.77
N SER A 160 13.05 3.17 19.29
CA SER A 160 12.59 1.79 19.18
C SER A 160 11.23 1.55 19.88
N ILE A 161 10.81 2.48 20.74
CA ILE A 161 9.51 2.42 21.41
C ILE A 161 8.34 2.47 20.42
N PHE A 162 8.47 3.21 19.31
CA PHE A 162 7.41 3.35 18.32
C PHE A 162 7.17 2.04 17.57
N TYR A 163 8.25 1.35 17.16
CA TYR A 163 8.15 0.03 16.55
C TYR A 163 7.53 -1.00 17.49
N ARG A 164 7.88 -0.92 18.79
CA ARG A 164 7.28 -1.78 19.80
C ARG A 164 5.78 -1.50 19.95
N TRP A 165 5.37 -0.23 20.02
CA TRP A 165 3.95 0.13 20.10
C TRP A 165 3.16 -0.32 18.88
N LEU A 166 3.74 -0.26 17.68
CA LEU A 166 3.10 -0.77 16.47
C LEU A 166 2.87 -2.28 16.55
N GLU A 167 3.84 -3.05 17.06
CA GLU A 167 3.67 -4.50 17.24
C GLU A 167 2.67 -4.82 18.36
N GLU A 168 2.74 -4.12 19.52
CA GLU A 168 1.78 -4.26 20.62
C GLU A 168 0.34 -3.95 20.16
N GLU A 169 0.17 -2.89 19.36
CA GLU A 169 -1.13 -2.51 18.80
C GLU A 169 -1.65 -3.57 17.83
N LYS A 170 -0.78 -4.13 16.99
CA LYS A 170 -1.13 -5.20 16.06
C LYS A 170 -1.54 -6.47 16.80
N GLU A 171 -0.79 -6.89 17.81
CA GLU A 171 -1.11 -8.04 18.66
C GLU A 171 -2.46 -7.86 19.37
N TYR A 172 -2.69 -6.68 19.94
CA TYR A 172 -3.96 -6.33 20.58
C TYR A 172 -5.14 -6.44 19.60
N LEU A 173 -5.04 -5.84 18.42
CA LEU A 173 -6.10 -5.88 17.41
C LEU A 173 -6.35 -7.28 16.83
N GLN A 174 -5.30 -8.12 16.74
CA GLN A 174 -5.45 -9.52 16.38
C GLN A 174 -6.19 -10.30 17.47
N GLY A 175 -5.91 -10.03 18.75
CA GLY A 175 -6.63 -10.63 19.86
C GLY A 175 -8.13 -10.30 19.87
N LEU A 176 -8.50 -9.11 19.38
CA LEU A 176 -9.89 -8.67 19.23
C LEU A 176 -10.62 -9.25 18.02
N SER A 177 -9.95 -10.03 17.14
CA SER A 177 -10.62 -10.60 15.97
C SER A 177 -11.64 -11.70 16.34
N HIS A 178 -11.62 -12.15 17.60
CA HIS A 178 -12.57 -13.09 18.17
C HIS A 178 -13.17 -12.45 19.42
N GLU A 179 -14.49 -12.51 19.58
CA GLU A 179 -15.12 -12.09 20.83
C GLU A 179 -14.54 -12.92 21.99
N PRO A 180 -14.25 -12.29 23.16
CA PRO A 180 -13.89 -13.02 24.35
C PRO A 180 -14.99 -14.04 24.67
N PRO A 181 -14.65 -15.31 24.95
CA PRO A 181 -15.64 -16.35 25.22
C PRO A 181 -16.61 -15.97 26.35
N GLU A 182 -16.15 -15.21 27.35
CA GLU A 182 -16.98 -14.67 28.42
C GLU A 182 -18.03 -13.68 27.91
N GLU A 183 -17.65 -12.74 27.04
CA GLU A 183 -18.57 -11.73 26.50
C GLU A 183 -19.60 -12.36 25.57
N THR A 184 -19.18 -13.30 24.71
CA THR A 184 -20.10 -14.10 23.87
C THR A 184 -21.07 -14.89 24.74
N LEU A 185 -20.59 -15.55 25.81
CA LEU A 185 -21.45 -16.34 26.71
C LEU A 185 -22.44 -15.46 27.48
N HIS A 186 -22.03 -14.26 27.90
CA HIS A 186 -22.93 -13.28 28.53
C HIS A 186 -23.99 -12.76 27.56
N MET A 187 -23.62 -12.47 26.31
CA MET A 187 -24.54 -12.03 25.25
C MET A 187 -25.52 -13.14 24.85
N GLU A 188 -25.04 -14.37 24.64
CA GLU A 188 -25.87 -15.55 24.34
C GLU A 188 -26.84 -15.86 25.49
N TYR A 189 -26.36 -15.80 26.74
CA TYR A 189 -27.19 -15.96 27.92
C TYR A 189 -28.27 -14.88 27.98
N TRP A 190 -27.90 -13.61 27.80
CA TRP A 190 -28.87 -12.50 27.78
C TRP A 190 -29.92 -12.69 26.68
N GLN A 191 -29.50 -13.05 25.47
CA GLN A 191 -30.42 -13.31 24.34
C GLN A 191 -31.37 -14.47 24.66
N SER A 192 -30.88 -15.54 25.29
CA SER A 192 -31.73 -16.66 25.70
C SER A 192 -32.79 -16.29 26.75
N VAL A 193 -32.48 -15.33 27.64
CA VAL A 193 -33.36 -14.92 28.74
C VAL A 193 -34.44 -13.92 28.29
N THR A 194 -34.21 -13.20 27.21
CA THR A 194 -35.06 -12.09 26.74
C THR A 194 -35.84 -12.39 25.46
N SER A 195 -35.54 -13.49 24.78
CA SER A 195 -36.26 -13.95 23.59
C SER A 195 -37.60 -14.66 23.91
N VAL A 196 -38.29 -14.23 24.98
CA VAL A 196 -39.61 -14.75 25.41
C VAL A 196 -40.73 -13.84 24.94
#